data_AF-A0A2J6IY66-F1
#
_entry.id   AF-A0A2J6IY66-F1
#
_cell.length_a   1.000
_cell.length_b   1.000
_cell.length_c   1.000
_cell.angle_alpha   90.00
_cell.angle_beta   90.00
_cell.angle_gamma   90.00
#
_symmetry.space_group_name_H-M   'P 1'
#
loop_
_entity.id
_entity.type
_entity.pdbx_description
1 polymer ?
#
loop_
_entity_poly.entity_id
_entity_poly.type
_entity_poly.pdbx_seq_one_letter_code
_entity_poly.pdbx_strand_id
1 'polypeptide(L)' 'MQESLSGLGNWIFVAVTGFIAYNGITFRDEEGNKDTVRLLFGCIALLFCIAIFARDILQLW' A
#
# COMPACT_ATOMS: atom_id res chain seq x y z
N MET A 1 -0.75 1.12 18.92
CA MET A 1 -1.78 2.03 18.40
C MET A 1 -2.36 1.45 17.10
N GLN A 2 -3.02 0.30 17.19
CA GLN A 2 -3.82 -0.35 16.14
C GLN A 2 -4.75 -1.35 16.86
N GLU A 3 -5.55 -0.85 17.81
CA GLU A 3 -6.33 -1.69 18.73
C GLU A 3 -7.82 -1.28 18.77
N SER A 4 -8.32 -0.54 17.77
CA SER A 4 -9.68 0.03 17.86
C SER A 4 -10.47 0.11 16.55
N LEU A 5 -9.98 -0.46 15.45
CA LEU A 5 -10.74 -0.51 14.19
C LEU A 5 -11.26 -1.95 13.99
N SER A 6 -12.50 -2.17 14.41
CA SER A 6 -13.30 -3.38 14.12
C SER A 6 -13.07 -3.83 12.68
N GLY A 7 -12.84 -5.12 12.42
CA GLY A 7 -12.14 -5.68 11.24
C GLY A 7 -12.38 -5.08 9.83
N LEU A 8 -13.49 -4.38 9.60
CA LEU A 8 -13.71 -3.46 8.49
C LEU A 8 -12.62 -2.39 8.33
N GLY A 9 -12.15 -1.84 9.45
CA GLY A 9 -11.13 -0.82 9.48
C GLY A 9 -9.78 -1.26 8.95
N ASN A 10 -9.32 -2.45 9.36
CA ASN A 10 -8.09 -3.04 8.85
C ASN A 10 -8.20 -3.31 7.35
N TRP A 11 -9.36 -3.78 6.89
CA TRP A 11 -9.63 -3.98 5.47
C TRP A 11 -9.57 -2.67 4.66
N ILE A 12 -10.17 -1.59 5.17
CA ILE A 12 -10.11 -0.27 4.52
C ILE A 12 -8.67 0.23 4.49
N PHE A 13 -7.93 0.06 5.58
CA PHE A 13 -6.53 0.49 5.66
C PHE A 13 -5.66 -0.23 4.60
N VAL A 14 -5.78 -1.55 4.49
CA VAL A 14 -5.09 -2.33 3.45
C VAL A 14 -5.53 -1.88 2.05
N ALA A 15 -6.84 -1.71 1.83
CA ALA A 15 -7.35 -1.28 0.52
C ALA A 15 -6.82 0.09 0.10
N VAL A 16 -6.81 1.07 1.01
CA VAL A 16 -6.27 2.42 0.76
C VAL A 16 -4.76 2.35 0.52
N THR A 17 -4.02 1.59 1.33
CA THR A 17 -2.57 1.45 1.17
C THR A 17 -2.21 0.80 -0.17
N GLY A 18 -2.94 -0.24 -0.57
CA GLY A 18 -2.80 -0.90 -1.87
C GLY A 18 -3.14 0.03 -3.04
N PHE A 19 -4.16 0.87 -2.90
CA PHE A 19 -4.51 1.87 -3.90
C PHE A 19 -3.42 2.94 -4.07
N ILE A 20 -2.83 3.42 -2.97
CA ILE A 20 -1.71 4.37 -3.00
C ILE A 20 -0.49 3.73 -3.66
N ALA A 21 -0.17 2.48 -3.32
CA ALA A 21 0.93 1.74 -3.92
C ALA A 21 0.73 1.55 -5.43
N TYR A 22 -0.48 1.15 -5.86
CA TYR A 22 -0.81 1.00 -7.28
C TYR A 22 -0.67 2.31 -8.04
N ASN A 23 -1.19 3.41 -7.49
CA ASN A 23 -1.03 4.73 -8.09
C ASN A 23 0.45 5.13 -8.16
N GLY A 24 1.22 4.91 -7.11
CA GLY A 24 2.66 5.24 -7.08
C GLY A 24 3.49 4.48 -8.12
N ILE A 25 3.12 3.22 -8.42
CA ILE A 25 3.82 2.38 -9.41
C ILE A 25 3.35 2.66 -10.85
N THR A 26 2.05 2.90 -11.03
CA THR A 26 1.44 3.11 -12.36
C THR A 26 1.52 4.56 -12.84
N PHE A 27 1.79 5.52 -11.95
CA PHE A 27 1.87 6.93 -12.30
C PHE A 27 2.96 7.16 -13.36
N ARG A 28 2.57 7.86 -14.43
CA ARG A 28 3.44 8.32 -15.51
C ARG A 28 3.16 9.80 -15.69
N ASP A 29 4.24 10.55 -15.85
CA ASP A 29 4.16 11.98 -16.16
C ASP A 29 3.58 12.21 -17.56
N GLU A 30 3.21 13.46 -17.88
CA GLU A 30 2.63 13.86 -19.17
C GLU A 30 3.55 13.53 -20.36
N GLU A 31 4.88 13.49 -20.14
CA GLU A 31 5.87 13.07 -21.12
C GLU A 31 6.11 11.55 -21.14
N GLY A 32 5.41 10.77 -20.30
CA GLY A 32 5.56 9.32 -20.19
C GLY A 32 6.80 8.87 -19.41
N ASN A 33 7.52 9.80 -18.79
CA ASN A 33 8.67 9.51 -17.96
C ASN A 33 8.24 8.93 -16.61
N LYS A 34 9.01 7.95 -16.11
CA LYS A 34 8.78 7.37 -14.79
C LYS A 34 9.64 8.13 -13.78
N ASP A 35 9.00 8.79 -12.83
CA ASP A 35 9.70 9.45 -11.74
C ASP A 35 10.25 8.39 -10.77
N THR A 36 11.58 8.23 -10.74
CA THR A 36 12.23 7.11 -10.02
C THR A 36 11.97 7.17 -8.52
N VAL A 37 11.86 8.36 -7.94
CA VAL A 37 11.57 8.55 -6.51
C VAL A 37 10.14 8.11 -6.20
N ARG A 38 9.20 8.47 -7.07
CA ARG A 38 7.78 8.11 -6.92
C ARG A 38 7.55 6.61 -7.11
N LEU A 39 8.27 6.00 -8.05
CA LEU A 39 8.31 4.54 -8.23
C LEU A 39 8.89 3.84 -6.99
N LEU A 40 10.01 4.33 -6.46
CA LEU A 40 10.64 3.79 -5.25
C LEU A 40 9.67 3.85 -4.06
N PHE A 41 9.02 5.00 -3.86
CA PHE A 41 8.01 5.19 -2.82
C PHE A 41 6.82 4.25 -3.00
N GLY A 42 6.33 4.08 -4.24
CA GLY A 42 5.28 3.13 -4.59
C GLY A 42 5.64 1.68 -4.27
N CYS A 43 6.87 1.25 -4.59
CA CYS A 43 7.38 -0.08 -4.25
C CYS A 43 7.48 -0.30 -2.73
N ILE A 44 7.97 0.69 -1.97
CA ILE A 44 8.04 0.59 -0.50
C ILE A 44 6.63 0.50 0.09
N ALA A 45 5.69 1.33 -0.39
CA ALA A 45 4.29 1.29 0.03
C ALA A 45 3.64 -0.07 -0.26
N LEU A 46 3.95 -0.69 -1.41
CA LEU A 46 3.49 -2.04 -1.76
C LEU A 46 4.03 -3.09 -0.78
N LEU A 47 5.32 -3.05 -0.45
CA LEU A 47 5.94 -3.98 0.49
C LEU A 47 5.29 -3.87 1.88
N PHE A 48 5.03 -2.66 2.35
CA PHE A 48 4.30 -2.44 3.61
C PHE A 48 2.85 -2.91 3.52
N CYS A 49 2.16 -2.67 2.40
CA CYS A 49 0.79 -3.16 2.19
C CYS A 49 0.73 -4.70 2.29
N ILE A 50 1.68 -5.40 1.68
CA ILE A 50 1.76 -6.87 1.72
C ILE A 50 2.09 -7.35 3.13
N ALA A 51 3.04 -6.71 3.81
CA ALA A 51 3.40 -7.05 5.19
C ALA A 51 2.21 -6.88 6.15
N ILE A 52 1.45 -5.79 6.02
CA ILE A 52 0.26 -5.51 6.83
C ILE A 52 -0.86 -6.50 6.48
N PHE A 53 -1.10 -6.79 5.20
CA PHE A 53 -2.07 -7.80 4.79
C PHE A 53 -1.74 -9.18 5.35
N ALA A 54 -0.47 -9.60 5.29
CA ALA A 54 -0.03 -10.88 5.84
C ALA A 54 -0.21 -10.98 7.36
N ARG A 55 0.03 -9.88 8.08
CA ARG A 55 -0.09 -9.81 9.53
C ARG A 55 -1.54 -9.68 10.01
N ASP A 56 -2.28 -8.73 9.46
CA ASP A 56 -3.62 -8.37 9.93
C ASP A 56 -4.72 -9.27 9.35
N ILE A 57 -4.60 -9.73 8.10
CA ILE A 57 -5.63 -10.57 7.45
C ILE A 57 -5.28 -12.04 7.56
N LEU A 58 -4.05 -12.42 7.17
CA LEU A 58 -3.64 -13.82 7.20
C LEU A 58 -3.19 -14.30 8.59
N GLN A 59 -2.95 -13.38 9.55
CA GLN A 59 -2.45 -13.69 10.90
C GLN A 59 -1.26 -14.67 10.89
N LEU A 60 -0.41 -14.59 9.86
CA LEU A 60 0.71 -15.51 9.68
C LEU A 60 1.88 -15.24 10.64
N TRP A 61 1.85 -14.10 11.37
CA TRP A 61 2.90 -13.68 12.28
C TRP A 61 2.39 -12.76 13.39
#